data_AF-A0A7H9BAG7-F1
#
_entry.id   AF-A0A7H9BAG7-F1
#
_cell.length_a   1.000
_cell.length_b   1.000
_cell.length_c   1.000
_cell.angle_alpha   90.00
_cell.angle_beta   90.00
_cell.angle_gamma   90.00
#
_symmetry.space_group_name_H-M   'P 1'
#
loop_
_entity.id
_entity.type
_entity.pdbx_description
1 polymer ?
#
loop_
_entity_poly.entity_id
_entity_poly.type
_entity_poly.pdbx_seq_one_letter_code
_entity_poly.pdbx_strand_id
1 'polypeptide(L)'
;MPDGEWKDARDAKGRVYYYNVKTGKSQWEKPEALFTVQESLLSKHGWKVSKTPEGTIYYYHTESGKSQWDVPQFADENLSKSEAKNIEDVPQTAYIEKSSEAEVKVVPSMVKVKNDQRDVSNLMILNPERKSKEEAEKEFIEMLQQNQVDSTWSFSKIISELGATDPRYWIVDDDPLWKQDVFDKYLTNRTEDQLLKERTETEKFKEAFEQMLRGKNQIKYYTRWSTVRRWIANEPIYKHSVVKEAVKRKTFQDYVKRLKEEREESIKSLKEQAIKELHEYLSNILLNPENRTKNKEDIPILTLQQLLNSYLFEKNKRFMANKHFKILTHADVLKVYLEILGEEEKTLHDKWRALSECCYTRDRIARDNFKGLLREPKLRIRANSNWNDVYPHFKNDERFLQLLGTDGSNALDFFLDYVEELNITIGAHRSMAQTLLIDKKFQWQDDDTKNRSGLIKVLEQNPNFEKVDKIDMDLVIDQLLKVRKEKLIQEAEVQQRILDQKKHLFKLMLHRLYRNLASKPTWEAAYHQLEQTVEFKELASSDVSLKDLYEEFLAECSSIGPHVNTTIPKVSKKRPLTPSIELDY
;
A
#
# COMPACT_ATOMS: atom_id res chain seq x y z
N MET A 1 1.54 31.06 -25.26
CA MET A 1 0.46 31.69 -24.45
C MET A 1 1.08 32.18 -23.14
N PRO A 2 0.40 32.81 -22.16
CA PRO A 2 1.11 33.58 -21.14
C PRO A 2 1.73 32.70 -20.03
N ASP A 3 2.96 32.26 -20.26
CA ASP A 3 3.79 31.61 -19.24
C ASP A 3 4.14 32.63 -18.14
N GLY A 4 3.32 32.61 -17.09
CA GLY A 4 3.60 33.29 -15.83
C GLY A 4 4.48 32.40 -14.97
N GLU A 5 5.65 32.92 -14.57
CA GLU A 5 6.53 32.24 -13.61
C GLU A 5 5.75 31.83 -12.38
N TRP A 6 5.62 30.52 -12.19
CA TRP A 6 5.18 29.94 -10.93
C TRP A 6 6.41 29.70 -10.06
N LYS A 7 6.30 29.98 -8.76
CA LYS A 7 7.36 29.71 -7.77
C LYS A 7 6.75 28.96 -6.60
N ASP A 8 7.52 28.08 -5.99
CA ASP A 8 7.13 27.42 -4.75
C ASP A 8 7.37 28.34 -3.54
N ALA A 9 6.52 28.20 -2.54
CA ALA A 9 6.60 28.88 -1.27
C ALA A 9 6.14 27.93 -0.17
N ARG A 10 6.49 28.23 1.09
CA ARG A 10 6.10 27.40 2.25
C ARG A 10 5.24 28.19 3.21
N ASP A 11 4.08 27.63 3.53
CA ASP A 11 3.18 28.09 4.59
C ASP A 11 3.86 27.97 5.96
N ALA A 12 3.37 28.71 6.96
CA ALA A 12 3.88 28.66 8.35
C ALA A 12 3.77 27.25 9.01
N LYS A 13 3.02 26.34 8.38
CA LYS A 13 2.92 24.91 8.75
C LYS A 13 3.85 23.99 7.92
N GLY A 14 4.84 24.54 7.20
CA GLY A 14 5.81 23.82 6.39
C GLY A 14 5.28 23.25 5.07
N ARG A 15 3.98 23.43 4.78
CA ARG A 15 3.32 22.93 3.55
C ARG A 15 3.75 23.76 2.35
N VAL A 16 4.15 23.09 1.26
CA VAL A 16 4.47 23.75 -0.01
C VAL A 16 3.18 24.17 -0.71
N TYR A 17 3.16 25.38 -1.26
CA TYR A 17 2.16 25.87 -2.21
C TYR A 17 2.87 26.59 -3.36
N TYR A 18 2.20 26.70 -4.50
CA TYR A 18 2.72 27.34 -5.69
C TYR A 18 1.98 28.65 -5.94
N TYR A 19 2.70 29.71 -6.30
CA TYR A 19 2.09 31.01 -6.60
C TYR A 19 2.64 31.58 -7.91
N ASN A 20 1.77 32.23 -8.67
CA ASN A 20 2.08 32.80 -9.98
C ASN A 20 2.48 34.27 -9.83
N VAL A 21 3.74 34.59 -10.14
CA VAL A 21 4.30 35.93 -9.93
C VAL A 21 3.60 37.00 -10.77
N LYS A 22 3.04 36.64 -11.94
CA LYS A 22 2.38 37.60 -12.86
C LYS A 22 0.87 37.77 -12.60
N THR A 23 0.20 36.83 -11.93
CA THR A 23 -1.26 36.86 -11.72
C THR A 23 -1.70 36.86 -10.25
N GLY A 24 -0.77 36.71 -9.30
CA GLY A 24 -1.05 36.72 -7.86
C GLY A 24 -1.85 35.51 -7.33
N LYS A 25 -2.23 34.57 -8.20
CA LYS A 25 -2.95 33.35 -7.84
C LYS A 25 -2.03 32.36 -7.13
N SER A 26 -2.55 31.68 -6.12
CA SER A 26 -1.89 30.56 -5.44
C SER A 26 -2.72 29.28 -5.55
N GLN A 27 -2.04 28.13 -5.59
CA GLN A 27 -2.63 26.80 -5.65
C GLN A 27 -1.75 25.78 -4.90
N TRP A 28 -2.35 24.69 -4.42
CA TRP A 28 -1.65 23.63 -3.69
C TRP A 28 -1.09 22.54 -4.62
N GLU A 29 -1.64 22.39 -5.82
CA GLU A 29 -1.18 21.46 -6.85
C GLU A 29 -0.03 22.07 -7.66
N LYS A 30 0.97 21.26 -8.03
CA LYS A 30 2.12 21.70 -8.83
C LYS A 30 1.63 22.14 -10.23
N PRO A 31 1.88 23.38 -10.67
CA PRO A 31 1.49 23.85 -12.01
C PRO A 31 2.26 23.12 -13.12
N GLU A 32 1.59 22.90 -14.26
CA GLU A 32 2.16 22.22 -15.44
C GLU A 32 3.44 22.89 -15.95
N ALA A 33 3.54 24.22 -15.86
CA ALA A 33 4.73 25.00 -16.22
C ALA A 33 5.95 24.77 -15.30
N LEU A 34 5.82 23.98 -14.23
CA LEU A 34 6.91 23.50 -13.38
C LEU A 34 7.12 21.98 -13.48
N PHE A 35 6.42 21.28 -14.39
CA PHE A 35 6.62 19.85 -14.59
C PHE A 35 7.98 19.57 -15.25
N THR A 36 8.72 18.64 -14.66
CA THR A 36 9.90 18.04 -15.29
C THR A 36 9.48 17.29 -16.56
N VAL A 37 10.37 17.15 -17.56
CA VAL A 37 10.08 16.46 -18.84
C VAL A 37 9.41 15.09 -18.63
N GLN A 38 9.86 14.34 -17.62
CA GLN A 38 9.27 13.05 -17.22
C GLN A 38 7.84 13.18 -16.63
N GLU A 39 7.58 14.15 -15.75
CA GLU A 39 6.23 14.41 -15.21
C GLU A 39 5.26 14.86 -16.31
N SER A 40 5.73 15.62 -17.31
CA SER A 40 4.96 15.99 -18.50
C SER A 40 4.62 14.76 -19.37
N LEU A 41 5.58 13.85 -19.59
CA LEU A 41 5.32 12.59 -20.30
C LEU A 41 4.32 11.70 -19.54
N LEU A 42 4.51 11.49 -18.24
CA LEU A 42 3.56 10.73 -17.41
C LEU A 42 2.15 11.31 -17.48
N SER A 43 2.02 12.64 -17.42
CA SER A 43 0.72 13.33 -17.54
C SER A 43 0.06 13.12 -18.91
N LYS A 44 0.82 13.10 -20.00
CA LYS A 44 0.31 12.79 -21.36
C LYS A 44 -0.26 11.37 -21.45
N HIS A 45 0.36 10.40 -20.78
CA HIS A 45 -0.11 9.01 -20.74
C HIS A 45 -1.08 8.72 -19.57
N GLY A 46 -1.70 9.74 -18.94
CA GLY A 46 -2.72 9.55 -17.91
C GLY A 46 -2.20 9.15 -16.52
N TRP A 47 -0.90 9.22 -16.27
CA TRP A 47 -0.28 8.89 -14.98
C TRP A 47 -0.03 10.13 -14.14
N LYS A 48 -0.39 10.04 -12.85
CA LYS A 48 -0.18 11.10 -11.85
C LYS A 48 0.75 10.62 -10.75
N VAL A 49 1.51 11.57 -10.21
CA VAL A 49 2.46 11.35 -9.12
C VAL A 49 1.78 11.71 -7.79
N SER A 50 1.92 10.86 -6.79
CA SER A 50 1.41 11.07 -5.43
C SER A 50 2.50 10.77 -4.39
N LYS A 51 2.26 11.17 -3.14
CA LYS A 51 3.14 10.90 -2.00
C LYS A 51 2.35 10.32 -0.83
N THR A 52 2.91 9.28 -0.22
CA THR A 52 2.41 8.72 1.04
C THR A 52 2.65 9.70 2.21
N PRO A 53 1.99 9.53 3.37
CA PRO A 53 2.35 10.25 4.59
C PRO A 53 3.79 9.96 5.07
N GLU A 54 4.42 8.88 4.58
CA GLU A 54 5.81 8.50 4.87
C GLU A 54 6.82 9.17 3.90
N GLY A 55 6.33 9.92 2.91
CA GLY A 55 7.15 10.64 1.93
C GLY A 55 7.59 9.83 0.71
N THR A 56 7.31 8.53 0.68
CA THR A 56 7.53 7.69 -0.52
C THR A 56 6.61 8.13 -1.66
N ILE A 57 7.16 8.16 -2.87
CA ILE A 57 6.45 8.54 -4.10
C ILE A 57 5.82 7.29 -4.70
N TYR A 58 4.60 7.41 -5.23
CA TYR A 58 3.97 6.39 -6.05
C TYR A 58 3.24 7.01 -7.25
N TYR A 59 3.12 6.23 -8.31
CA TYR A 59 2.49 6.60 -9.56
C TYR A 59 1.12 5.94 -9.66
N TYR A 60 0.11 6.63 -10.16
CA TYR A 60 -1.22 6.05 -10.39
C TYR A 60 -1.83 6.51 -11.72
N HIS A 61 -2.44 5.57 -12.45
CA HIS A 61 -3.07 5.83 -13.73
C HIS A 61 -4.55 6.19 -13.53
N THR A 62 -4.98 7.37 -14.01
CA THR A 62 -6.32 7.88 -13.70
C THR A 62 -7.46 7.10 -14.35
N GLU A 63 -7.23 6.46 -15.49
CA GLU A 63 -8.30 5.75 -16.23
C GLU A 63 -8.42 4.26 -15.87
N SER A 64 -7.34 3.64 -15.36
CA SER A 64 -7.31 2.21 -15.02
C SER A 64 -7.24 1.92 -13.51
N GLY A 65 -7.09 2.95 -12.67
CA GLY A 65 -7.03 2.83 -11.21
C GLY A 65 -5.78 2.12 -10.67
N LYS A 66 -4.84 1.71 -11.54
CA LYS A 66 -3.63 0.99 -11.16
C LYS A 66 -2.62 1.94 -10.51
N SER A 67 -2.06 1.54 -9.38
CA SER A 67 -0.91 2.17 -8.73
C SER A 67 0.35 1.33 -8.90
N GLN A 68 1.49 1.99 -9.08
CA GLN A 68 2.81 1.37 -9.18
C GLN A 68 3.83 2.24 -8.42
N TRP A 69 4.84 1.59 -7.81
CA TRP A 69 5.90 2.28 -7.07
C TRP A 69 7.02 2.75 -8.00
N ASP A 70 7.34 1.95 -9.02
CA ASP A 70 8.31 2.29 -10.07
C ASP A 70 7.72 3.26 -11.10
N VAL A 71 8.60 4.03 -11.76
CA VAL A 71 8.22 4.89 -12.88
C VAL A 71 7.75 4.02 -14.07
N PRO A 72 6.52 4.18 -14.57
CA PRO A 72 6.08 3.48 -15.78
C PRO A 72 6.93 3.91 -16.97
N GLN A 73 7.50 2.95 -17.70
CA GLN A 73 8.31 3.20 -18.88
C GLN A 73 7.41 3.20 -20.13
N PHE A 74 7.37 4.32 -20.85
CA PHE A 74 6.66 4.46 -22.12
C PHE A 74 7.64 4.29 -23.28
N ALA A 75 7.42 3.27 -24.10
CA ALA A 75 8.24 2.98 -25.27
C ALA A 75 7.76 3.80 -26.48
N ASP A 76 7.96 5.11 -26.45
CA ASP A 76 7.76 5.96 -27.63
C ASP A 76 8.90 5.70 -28.64
N GLU A 77 8.57 5.05 -29.76
CA GLU A 77 9.46 4.95 -30.92
C GLU A 77 9.66 6.33 -31.58
N ASN A 78 10.55 7.18 -31.02
CA ASN A 78 11.26 8.25 -31.75
C ASN A 78 12.24 9.03 -30.83
N LEU A 79 13.33 8.41 -30.35
CA LEU A 79 14.63 9.07 -30.01
C LEU A 79 15.70 8.06 -29.51
N SER A 80 16.06 7.07 -30.34
CA SER A 80 16.98 5.98 -29.94
C SER A 80 18.06 5.68 -31.00
N LYS A 81 19.05 6.58 -31.16
CA LYS A 81 20.26 6.28 -31.98
C LYS A 81 21.59 6.93 -31.58
N SER A 82 21.76 7.22 -30.29
CA SER A 82 23.04 7.57 -29.65
C SER A 82 22.86 7.49 -28.12
N GLU A 83 23.66 6.79 -27.32
CA GLU A 83 24.75 5.84 -27.61
C GLU A 83 24.58 4.56 -26.77
N ALA A 84 25.29 3.48 -27.14
CA ALA A 84 25.37 2.26 -26.34
C ALA A 84 26.82 1.76 -26.29
N LYS A 85 27.41 1.73 -25.07
CA LYS A 85 28.53 0.84 -24.67
C LYS A 85 28.91 1.01 -23.18
N ASN A 86 28.41 0.09 -22.35
CA ASN A 86 28.95 -0.33 -21.04
C ASN A 86 28.90 0.76 -19.92
N ILE A 87 29.01 0.46 -18.62
CA ILE A 87 29.58 -0.69 -17.87
C ILE A 87 28.63 -1.11 -16.71
N GLU A 88 28.72 -2.37 -16.25
CA GLU A 88 27.98 -2.94 -15.09
C GLU A 88 28.78 -2.88 -13.75
N ASP A 89 28.08 -3.06 -12.62
CA ASP A 89 28.54 -3.33 -11.24
C ASP A 89 29.51 -2.34 -10.52
N VAL A 90 29.11 -1.48 -9.54
CA VAL A 90 28.63 -1.75 -8.15
C VAL A 90 29.73 -2.33 -7.22
N PRO A 91 29.99 -1.88 -5.95
CA PRO A 91 29.30 -0.89 -5.08
C PRO A 91 30.19 0.15 -4.28
N GLN A 92 29.52 0.95 -3.44
CA GLN A 92 29.87 1.40 -2.06
C GLN A 92 30.64 2.71 -1.72
N THR A 93 30.02 3.51 -0.83
CA THR A 93 30.56 4.59 0.05
C THR A 93 31.13 5.87 -0.61
N ALA A 94 31.33 7.01 0.09
CA ALA A 94 30.49 7.73 1.06
C ALA A 94 30.97 9.20 1.25
N TYR A 95 30.04 10.13 1.52
CA TYR A 95 30.22 11.51 2.06
C TYR A 95 31.07 12.59 1.33
N ILE A 96 30.36 13.64 0.88
CA ILE A 96 30.59 15.08 1.17
C ILE A 96 31.60 15.94 0.35
N GLU A 97 31.02 16.98 -0.26
CA GLU A 97 31.50 18.35 -0.59
C GLU A 97 32.32 18.74 -1.85
N LYS A 98 31.82 19.85 -2.44
CA LYS A 98 32.49 21.03 -3.06
C LYS A 98 32.89 21.06 -4.54
N SER A 99 32.43 22.14 -5.20
CA SER A 99 33.02 22.94 -6.34
C SER A 99 33.52 22.22 -7.61
N SER A 100 33.51 22.82 -8.81
CA SER A 100 32.95 24.08 -9.34
C SER A 100 33.03 24.04 -10.88
N GLU A 101 32.27 24.90 -11.59
CA GLU A 101 32.62 25.52 -12.91
C GLU A 101 32.97 24.62 -14.13
N ALA A 102 32.82 25.02 -15.40
CA ALA A 102 32.09 26.08 -16.10
C ALA A 102 32.03 25.70 -17.61
N GLU A 103 31.41 26.50 -18.48
CA GLU A 103 31.85 26.81 -19.88
C GLU A 103 30.92 27.94 -20.40
N VAL A 104 31.30 29.06 -21.06
CA VAL A 104 32.34 29.42 -22.07
C VAL A 104 31.94 29.10 -23.53
N LYS A 105 31.98 30.09 -24.45
CA LYS A 105 32.46 30.05 -25.87
C LYS A 105 32.11 31.34 -26.70
N VAL A 106 32.81 31.89 -27.73
CA VAL A 106 34.06 31.65 -28.57
C VAL A 106 33.73 31.50 -30.07
N VAL A 107 34.30 32.17 -31.11
CA VAL A 107 34.98 33.49 -31.35
C VAL A 107 34.80 33.89 -32.85
N PRO A 108 35.31 35.04 -33.35
CA PRO A 108 36.33 34.96 -34.42
C PRO A 108 37.54 35.92 -34.22
N SER A 109 38.83 35.61 -34.47
CA SER A 109 39.56 34.97 -35.60
C SER A 109 39.87 35.98 -36.75
N MET A 110 41.07 36.09 -37.39
CA MET A 110 42.21 35.17 -37.63
C MET A 110 43.64 35.82 -37.72
N VAL A 111 44.67 35.09 -37.23
CA VAL A 111 46.01 34.74 -37.82
C VAL A 111 46.92 35.77 -38.55
N LYS A 112 48.16 35.96 -38.03
CA LYS A 112 49.47 35.75 -38.73
C LYS A 112 50.66 35.67 -37.75
N VAL A 113 51.83 35.19 -38.20
CA VAL A 113 52.94 34.68 -37.33
C VAL A 113 54.35 34.96 -37.92
N LYS A 114 55.33 35.38 -37.09
CA LYS A 114 56.72 34.86 -37.02
C LYS A 114 57.63 35.56 -35.96
N ASN A 115 58.71 34.85 -35.59
CA ASN A 115 59.96 35.24 -34.88
C ASN A 115 60.44 36.70 -35.08
N ASP A 116 61.25 37.30 -34.16
CA ASP A 116 62.58 36.79 -33.77
C ASP A 116 63.16 37.25 -32.40
N GLN A 117 64.46 37.02 -32.18
CA GLN A 117 65.20 37.16 -30.91
C GLN A 117 65.79 38.56 -30.64
N ARG A 118 65.91 38.92 -29.34
CA ARG A 118 66.78 39.99 -28.76
C ARG A 118 66.45 41.42 -29.25
N ASP A 119 66.32 42.42 -28.37
CA ASP A 119 67.43 42.88 -27.55
C ASP A 119 67.06 43.38 -26.14
N VAL A 120 67.92 42.96 -25.21
CA VAL A 120 68.38 43.71 -24.03
C VAL A 120 68.75 45.16 -24.42
N SER A 121 68.56 46.22 -23.64
CA SER A 121 68.33 46.37 -22.19
C SER A 121 68.27 47.87 -21.82
N ASN A 122 68.20 48.15 -20.51
CA ASN A 122 68.78 49.30 -19.79
C ASN A 122 67.91 50.57 -19.67
N LEU A 123 67.69 51.18 -18.50
CA LEU A 123 68.09 51.00 -17.06
C LEU A 123 66.99 51.75 -16.24
N MET A 124 66.76 51.66 -14.92
CA MET A 124 67.21 50.83 -13.77
C MET A 124 66.53 51.42 -12.52
N ILE A 125 66.11 50.62 -11.53
CA ILE A 125 66.01 50.99 -10.09
C ILE A 125 65.57 49.76 -9.27
N LEU A 126 66.19 49.56 -8.09
CA LEU A 126 65.84 48.58 -7.03
C LEU A 126 65.68 47.10 -7.43
N ASN A 127 66.73 46.30 -7.18
CA ASN A 127 66.61 44.85 -6.96
C ASN A 127 66.39 44.57 -5.46
N PRO A 128 65.22 44.09 -5.02
CA PRO A 128 65.13 43.24 -3.84
C PRO A 128 65.61 41.82 -4.18
N GLU A 129 66.17 41.10 -3.21
CA GLU A 129 66.49 39.67 -3.40
C GLU A 129 65.20 38.84 -3.45
N ARG A 130 65.01 38.09 -4.53
CA ARG A 130 63.78 37.32 -4.80
C ARG A 130 63.70 36.09 -3.90
N LYS A 131 62.76 36.09 -2.95
CA LYS A 131 62.43 34.95 -2.08
C LYS A 131 61.33 34.07 -2.68
N SER A 132 61.03 32.94 -2.05
CA SER A 132 59.89 32.11 -2.45
C SER A 132 58.57 32.87 -2.26
N LYS A 133 57.56 32.59 -3.11
CA LYS A 133 56.23 33.21 -3.00
C LYS A 133 55.65 33.08 -1.59
N GLU A 134 55.80 31.90 -0.96
CA GLU A 134 55.30 31.62 0.40
C GLU A 134 56.06 32.36 1.51
N GLU A 135 57.30 32.78 1.27
CA GLU A 135 58.07 33.59 2.22
C GLU A 135 57.70 35.06 2.08
N ALA A 136 57.45 35.51 0.85
CA ALA A 136 56.96 36.85 0.58
C ALA A 136 55.48 37.05 0.98
N GLU A 137 54.60 36.03 0.91
CA GLU A 137 53.27 36.10 1.55
C GLU A 137 53.42 36.41 3.05
N LYS A 138 54.39 35.79 3.73
CA LYS A 138 54.65 36.02 5.16
C LYS A 138 55.23 37.41 5.44
N GLU A 139 56.25 37.86 4.68
CA GLU A 139 56.84 39.20 4.89
C GLU A 139 55.87 40.34 4.52
N PHE A 140 54.98 40.12 3.55
CA PHE A 140 53.90 41.07 3.22
C PHE A 140 52.81 41.08 4.31
N ILE A 141 52.38 39.91 4.81
CA ILE A 141 51.44 39.81 5.95
C ILE A 141 52.03 40.42 7.22
N GLU A 142 53.33 40.22 7.50
CA GLU A 142 54.01 40.82 8.64
C GLU A 142 54.07 42.35 8.51
N MET A 143 54.33 42.89 7.31
CA MET A 143 54.27 44.32 7.03
C MET A 143 52.84 44.89 7.26
N LEU A 144 51.79 44.19 6.80
CA LEU A 144 50.40 44.56 7.06
C LEU A 144 50.04 44.51 8.57
N GLN A 145 50.65 43.59 9.31
CA GLN A 145 50.48 43.47 10.76
C GLN A 145 51.22 44.57 11.54
N GLN A 146 52.47 44.86 11.17
CA GLN A 146 53.30 45.91 11.80
C GLN A 146 52.70 47.30 11.58
N ASN A 147 52.18 47.58 10.38
CA ASN A 147 51.47 48.83 10.06
C ASN A 147 49.99 48.85 10.53
N GLN A 148 49.55 47.82 11.26
CA GLN A 148 48.21 47.68 11.84
C GLN A 148 47.03 47.89 10.86
N VAL A 149 47.22 47.49 9.60
CA VAL A 149 46.21 47.64 8.55
C VAL A 149 44.92 46.91 8.96
N ASP A 150 43.78 47.59 8.80
CA ASP A 150 42.45 47.10 9.17
C ASP A 150 41.43 47.27 8.04
N SER A 151 40.18 46.87 8.29
CA SER A 151 39.09 46.91 7.31
C SER A 151 38.61 48.31 6.91
N THR A 152 39.24 49.39 7.40
CA THR A 152 39.01 50.77 6.92
C THR A 152 39.98 51.18 5.80
N TRP A 153 41.03 50.38 5.55
CA TRP A 153 41.99 50.63 4.47
C TRP A 153 41.52 49.99 3.16
N SER A 154 41.45 50.79 2.11
CA SER A 154 41.35 50.26 0.74
C SER A 154 42.71 49.77 0.25
N PHE A 155 42.72 48.77 -0.64
CA PHE A 155 43.94 48.31 -1.29
C PHE A 155 44.69 49.45 -2.03
N SER A 156 43.95 50.40 -2.60
CA SER A 156 44.52 51.63 -3.18
C SER A 156 45.28 52.51 -2.17
N LYS A 157 44.83 52.57 -0.91
CA LYS A 157 45.50 53.29 0.17
C LYS A 157 46.80 52.60 0.60
N ILE A 158 46.79 51.27 0.62
CA ILE A 158 47.98 50.43 0.88
C ILE A 158 49.05 50.69 -0.19
N ILE A 159 48.65 50.73 -1.47
CA ILE A 159 49.56 51.08 -2.58
C ILE A 159 50.18 52.48 -2.36
N SER A 160 49.38 53.49 -2.00
CA SER A 160 49.87 54.87 -1.87
C SER A 160 50.71 55.14 -0.62
N GLU A 161 50.40 54.50 0.51
CA GLU A 161 51.07 54.78 1.79
C GLU A 161 52.20 53.78 2.10
N LEU A 162 52.03 52.49 1.77
CA LEU A 162 53.01 51.44 2.10
C LEU A 162 53.94 51.12 0.92
N GLY A 163 53.44 51.22 -0.32
CA GLY A 163 54.26 51.02 -1.53
C GLY A 163 55.39 52.03 -1.73
N ALA A 164 55.32 53.20 -1.08
CA ALA A 164 56.36 54.22 -1.09
C ALA A 164 57.28 54.22 0.16
N THR A 165 56.94 53.45 1.21
CA THR A 165 57.62 53.54 2.51
C THR A 165 58.31 52.24 2.96
N ASP A 166 57.79 51.06 2.64
CA ASP A 166 58.41 49.78 3.00
C ASP A 166 58.95 49.03 1.76
N PRO A 167 60.28 48.81 1.64
CA PRO A 167 60.87 47.98 0.59
C PRO A 167 60.26 46.57 0.47
N ARG A 168 59.67 46.03 1.55
CA ARG A 168 59.00 44.71 1.55
C ARG A 168 57.83 44.63 0.58
N TYR A 169 57.19 45.74 0.24
CA TYR A 169 56.09 45.80 -0.74
C TYR A 169 56.51 45.31 -2.15
N TRP A 170 57.81 45.41 -2.46
CA TRP A 170 58.39 45.11 -3.78
C TRP A 170 59.10 43.75 -3.87
N ILE A 171 59.08 42.92 -2.80
CA ILE A 171 59.79 41.62 -2.77
C ILE A 171 59.21 40.58 -3.75
N VAL A 172 57.97 40.77 -4.21
CA VAL A 172 57.35 39.99 -5.30
C VAL A 172 57.01 40.91 -6.46
N ASP A 173 57.15 40.36 -7.67
CA ASP A 173 56.88 40.98 -8.98
C ASP A 173 55.51 41.68 -9.04
N ASP A 174 55.34 42.53 -10.05
CA ASP A 174 54.19 43.43 -10.21
C ASP A 174 52.88 42.74 -10.66
N ASP A 175 52.37 41.87 -9.79
CA ASP A 175 51.03 41.29 -9.86
C ASP A 175 50.12 41.92 -8.77
N PRO A 176 49.28 42.92 -9.12
CA PRO A 176 48.36 43.54 -8.18
C PRO A 176 47.27 42.59 -7.68
N LEU A 177 46.91 41.54 -8.43
CA LEU A 177 45.87 40.60 -8.02
C LEU A 177 46.38 39.75 -6.87
N TRP A 178 47.59 39.18 -6.97
CA TRP A 178 48.18 38.42 -5.86
C TRP A 178 48.39 39.31 -4.61
N LYS A 179 48.81 40.57 -4.78
CA LYS A 179 48.96 41.50 -3.64
C LYS A 179 47.59 41.84 -3.00
N GLN A 180 46.50 41.87 -3.78
CA GLN A 180 45.14 41.99 -3.26
C GLN A 180 44.67 40.71 -2.56
N ASP A 181 44.85 39.53 -3.19
CA ASP A 181 44.48 38.23 -2.62
C ASP A 181 45.14 38.00 -1.26
N VAL A 182 46.41 38.37 -1.10
CA VAL A 182 47.14 38.25 0.18
C VAL A 182 46.64 39.26 1.23
N PHE A 183 46.22 40.45 0.81
CA PHE A 183 45.56 41.42 1.70
C PHE A 183 44.17 40.93 2.14
N ASP A 184 43.35 40.41 1.23
CA ASP A 184 42.02 39.89 1.53
C ASP A 184 42.11 38.63 2.41
N LYS A 185 43.07 37.71 2.14
CA LYS A 185 43.44 36.60 3.05
C LYS A 185 43.83 37.11 4.45
N TYR A 186 44.58 38.21 4.56
CA TYR A 186 44.97 38.79 5.86
C TYR A 186 43.77 39.36 6.61
N LEU A 187 42.86 40.06 5.93
CA LEU A 187 41.61 40.56 6.53
C LEU A 187 40.71 39.42 7.03
N THR A 188 40.52 38.35 6.23
CA THR A 188 39.76 37.17 6.67
C THR A 188 40.43 36.51 7.87
N ASN A 189 41.73 36.20 7.78
CA ASN A 189 42.47 35.59 8.88
C ASN A 189 42.40 36.44 10.17
N ARG A 190 42.58 37.76 10.07
CA ARG A 190 42.52 38.68 11.23
C ARG A 190 41.12 38.73 11.87
N THR A 191 40.05 38.69 11.08
CA THR A 191 38.67 38.66 11.62
C THR A 191 38.32 37.31 12.22
N GLU A 192 38.76 36.20 11.63
CA GLU A 192 38.63 34.87 12.24
C GLU A 192 39.41 34.76 13.55
N ASP A 193 40.65 35.25 13.59
CA ASP A 193 41.52 35.21 14.76
C ASP A 193 40.98 36.07 15.92
N GLN A 194 40.32 37.20 15.61
CA GLN A 194 39.56 37.99 16.60
C GLN A 194 38.33 37.22 17.11
N LEU A 195 37.53 36.62 16.24
CA LEU A 195 36.35 35.84 16.61
C LEU A 195 36.72 34.57 17.42
N LEU A 196 37.87 33.95 17.15
CA LEU A 196 38.41 32.83 17.92
C LEU A 196 38.87 33.27 19.32
N LYS A 197 39.52 34.44 19.43
CA LYS A 197 39.89 35.01 20.74
C LYS A 197 38.64 35.34 21.56
N GLU A 198 37.65 36.03 21.00
CA GLU A 198 36.36 36.26 21.66
C GLU A 198 35.66 34.95 22.07
N ARG A 199 35.62 33.93 21.20
CA ARG A 199 35.04 32.61 21.53
C ARG A 199 35.75 31.98 22.73
N THR A 200 37.07 31.81 22.67
CA THR A 200 37.82 31.16 23.75
C THR A 200 37.80 31.95 25.05
N GLU A 201 37.75 33.29 25.02
CA GLU A 201 37.54 34.12 26.21
C GLU A 201 36.15 33.93 26.80
N THR A 202 35.09 33.92 25.97
CA THR A 202 33.75 33.61 26.48
C THR A 202 33.67 32.21 27.04
N GLU A 203 34.36 31.22 26.46
CA GLU A 203 34.39 29.81 26.89
C GLU A 203 35.11 29.61 28.22
N LYS A 204 36.33 30.15 28.36
CA LYS A 204 37.06 30.21 29.65
C LYS A 204 36.20 30.90 30.71
N PHE A 205 35.44 31.95 30.34
CA PHE A 205 34.47 32.56 31.23
C PHE A 205 33.27 31.64 31.54
N LYS A 206 32.69 30.89 30.56
CA LYS A 206 31.61 29.92 30.83
C LYS A 206 32.06 28.90 31.87
N GLU A 207 33.25 28.33 31.68
CA GLU A 207 33.82 27.29 32.55
C GLU A 207 34.11 27.81 33.96
N ALA A 208 34.84 28.93 34.09
CA ALA A 208 35.13 29.54 35.40
C ALA A 208 33.84 29.98 36.12
N PHE A 209 32.86 30.49 35.39
CA PHE A 209 31.54 30.84 35.92
C PHE A 209 30.79 29.59 36.37
N GLU A 210 30.76 28.51 35.60
CA GLU A 210 30.14 27.23 35.99
C GLU A 210 30.82 26.59 37.21
N GLN A 211 32.15 26.63 37.31
CA GLN A 211 32.87 26.14 38.49
C GLN A 211 32.47 26.93 39.75
N MET A 212 32.36 28.26 39.64
CA MET A 212 31.84 29.13 40.70
C MET A 212 30.34 28.85 41.02
N LEU A 213 29.51 28.51 40.03
CA LEU A 213 28.13 28.06 40.27
C LEU A 213 28.07 26.71 41.00
N ARG A 214 28.94 25.74 40.66
CA ARG A 214 29.09 24.45 41.36
C ARG A 214 29.51 24.63 42.81
N GLY A 215 30.40 25.59 43.10
CA GLY A 215 30.82 25.91 44.47
C GLY A 215 29.73 26.50 45.37
N LYS A 216 28.57 26.90 44.83
CA LYS A 216 27.48 27.52 45.61
C LYS A 216 26.28 26.58 45.76
N ASN A 217 26.32 25.74 46.78
CA ASN A 217 25.26 24.78 47.20
C ASN A 217 23.85 25.38 47.42
N GLN A 218 23.71 26.71 47.40
CA GLN A 218 22.42 27.42 47.43
C GLN A 218 21.71 27.42 46.06
N ILE A 219 22.42 27.15 44.98
CA ILE A 219 21.90 27.11 43.62
C ILE A 219 21.21 25.75 43.38
N LYS A 220 19.92 25.80 43.06
CA LYS A 220 19.06 24.64 42.78
C LYS A 220 18.39 24.80 41.43
N TYR A 221 17.90 23.70 40.85
CA TYR A 221 17.22 23.65 39.54
C TYR A 221 16.00 24.59 39.38
N TYR A 222 15.46 25.15 40.48
CA TYR A 222 14.35 26.12 40.48
C TYR A 222 14.77 27.57 40.80
N THR A 223 16.07 27.85 40.95
CA THR A 223 16.56 29.20 41.30
C THR A 223 16.47 30.18 40.12
N ARG A 224 16.17 31.44 40.42
CA ARG A 224 15.96 32.50 39.42
C ARG A 224 17.19 33.39 39.28
N TRP A 225 17.44 33.88 38.07
CA TRP A 225 18.57 34.78 37.76
C TRP A 225 18.64 36.00 38.68
N SER A 226 17.51 36.61 39.05
CA SER A 226 17.47 37.78 39.94
C SER A 226 18.01 37.49 41.35
N THR A 227 17.72 36.33 41.92
CA THR A 227 18.26 35.87 43.21
C THR A 227 19.76 35.62 43.09
N VAL A 228 20.17 34.90 42.05
CA VAL A 228 21.56 34.47 41.84
C VAL A 228 22.47 35.65 41.47
N ARG A 229 21.99 36.63 40.69
CA ARG A 229 22.66 37.91 40.41
C ARG A 229 23.00 38.65 41.71
N ARG A 230 22.12 38.65 42.72
CA ARG A 230 22.39 39.25 44.05
C ARG A 230 23.49 38.50 44.81
N TRP A 231 23.63 37.19 44.64
CA TRP A 231 24.68 36.36 45.28
C TRP A 231 26.01 36.33 44.53
N ILE A 232 26.06 36.88 43.31
CA ILE A 232 27.23 36.84 42.42
C ILE A 232 27.77 38.26 42.11
N ALA A 233 27.01 39.32 42.39
CA ALA A 233 27.41 40.71 42.12
C ALA A 233 28.78 41.13 42.69
N ASN A 234 29.21 40.53 43.80
CA ASN A 234 30.48 40.83 44.48
C ASN A 234 31.66 39.96 44.00
N GLU A 235 31.42 38.94 43.16
CA GLU A 235 32.44 37.97 42.75
C GLU A 235 33.41 38.55 41.72
N PRO A 236 34.73 38.29 41.81
CA PRO A 236 35.71 38.85 40.89
C PRO A 236 35.45 38.39 39.45
N ILE A 237 35.09 37.12 39.25
CA ILE A 237 34.74 36.55 37.93
C ILE A 237 33.57 37.31 37.30
N TYR A 238 32.57 37.71 38.09
CA TYR A 238 31.41 38.45 37.56
C TYR A 238 31.69 39.94 37.36
N LYS A 239 32.52 40.55 38.24
CA LYS A 239 32.83 41.98 38.25
C LYS A 239 33.87 42.39 37.21
N HIS A 240 34.86 41.54 36.92
CA HIS A 240 35.98 41.86 36.04
C HIS A 240 35.86 41.26 34.61
N SER A 241 34.82 40.48 34.32
CA SER A 241 34.59 39.94 32.98
C SER A 241 34.14 41.02 31.97
N VAL A 242 34.76 41.05 30.79
CA VAL A 242 34.32 41.84 29.63
C VAL A 242 33.00 41.31 29.01
N VAL A 243 32.61 40.08 29.36
CA VAL A 243 31.46 39.36 28.80
C VAL A 243 30.10 40.00 29.13
N LYS A 244 29.26 40.20 28.09
CA LYS A 244 27.91 40.79 28.15
C LYS A 244 26.97 40.03 29.10
N GLU A 245 26.12 40.73 29.88
CA GLU A 245 25.22 40.09 30.88
C GLU A 245 24.28 39.04 30.27
N ALA A 246 23.85 39.21 29.01
CA ALA A 246 23.05 38.21 28.30
C ALA A 246 23.73 36.83 28.23
N VAL A 247 25.06 36.78 28.04
CA VAL A 247 25.83 35.53 28.04
C VAL A 247 25.91 34.94 29.45
N LYS A 248 26.15 35.77 30.47
CA LYS A 248 26.18 35.33 31.89
C LYS A 248 24.82 34.73 32.33
N ARG A 249 23.73 35.34 31.88
CA ARG A 249 22.37 34.84 32.11
C ARG A 249 22.15 33.52 31.37
N LYS A 250 22.61 33.41 30.12
CA LYS A 250 22.50 32.18 29.33
C LYS A 250 23.28 31.02 29.98
N THR A 251 24.56 31.19 30.34
CA THR A 251 25.35 30.14 31.01
C THR A 251 24.72 29.69 32.32
N PHE A 252 24.12 30.59 33.10
CA PHE A 252 23.34 30.21 34.28
C PHE A 252 22.08 29.41 33.93
N GLN A 253 21.34 29.78 32.88
CA GLN A 253 20.16 29.03 32.44
C GLN A 253 20.54 27.64 31.91
N ASP A 254 21.63 27.53 31.17
CA ASP A 254 22.19 26.25 30.67
C ASP A 254 22.67 25.37 31.85
N TYR A 255 23.34 25.95 32.85
CA TYR A 255 23.73 25.26 34.09
C TYR A 255 22.52 24.75 34.89
N VAL A 256 21.48 25.58 35.07
CA VAL A 256 20.24 25.21 35.75
C VAL A 256 19.46 24.15 34.97
N LYS A 257 19.47 24.21 33.64
CA LYS A 257 18.90 23.17 32.77
C LYS A 257 19.63 21.83 32.98
N ARG A 258 20.96 21.81 32.98
CA ARG A 258 21.75 20.59 33.26
C ARG A 258 21.46 20.00 34.65
N LEU A 259 21.42 20.83 35.70
CA LEU A 259 21.03 20.39 37.06
C LEU A 259 19.59 19.85 37.15
N LYS A 260 18.70 20.30 36.26
CA LYS A 260 17.34 19.77 36.15
C LYS A 260 17.35 18.41 35.43
N GLU A 261 18.10 18.30 34.34
CA GLU A 261 18.22 17.08 33.52
C GLU A 261 18.86 15.93 34.30
N GLU A 262 19.99 16.18 34.98
CA GLU A 262 20.67 15.24 35.89
C GLU A 262 19.75 14.74 37.03
N ARG A 263 18.89 15.62 37.54
CA ARG A 263 17.87 15.25 38.55
C ARG A 263 16.73 14.43 37.96
N GLU A 264 16.25 14.76 36.77
CA GLU A 264 15.21 13.99 36.09
C GLU A 264 15.72 12.61 35.66
N GLU A 265 16.99 12.51 35.25
CA GLU A 265 17.68 11.26 34.92
C GLU A 265 17.89 10.36 36.14
N SER A 266 18.39 10.89 37.26
CA SER A 266 18.50 10.12 38.50
C SER A 266 17.15 9.67 39.07
N ILE A 267 16.06 10.44 38.86
CA ILE A 267 14.71 9.99 39.22
C ILE A 267 14.20 8.90 38.25
N LYS A 268 14.51 8.99 36.94
CA LYS A 268 14.16 7.93 35.95
C LYS A 268 14.88 6.62 36.26
N SER A 269 16.20 6.62 36.45
CA SER A 269 16.97 5.41 36.71
C SER A 269 16.58 4.74 38.03
N LEU A 270 16.33 5.52 39.10
CA LEU A 270 15.76 4.99 40.35
C LEU A 270 14.36 4.40 40.15
N LYS A 271 13.53 4.99 39.28
CA LYS A 271 12.19 4.46 38.94
C LYS A 271 12.27 3.20 38.07
N GLU A 272 13.22 3.10 37.15
CA GLU A 272 13.44 1.92 36.31
C GLU A 272 13.95 0.73 37.14
N GLN A 273 14.88 0.98 38.08
CA GLN A 273 15.28 0.00 39.09
C GLN A 273 14.07 -0.46 39.93
N ALA A 274 13.29 0.50 40.44
CA ALA A 274 12.09 0.22 41.22
C ALA A 274 11.00 -0.56 40.43
N ILE A 275 10.89 -0.34 39.12
CA ILE A 275 9.99 -1.07 38.22
C ILE A 275 10.46 -2.51 38.04
N LYS A 276 11.77 -2.76 37.88
CA LYS A 276 12.34 -4.12 37.78
C LYS A 276 12.18 -4.90 39.07
N GLU A 277 12.52 -4.30 40.21
CA GLU A 277 12.30 -4.88 41.54
C GLU A 277 10.80 -5.17 41.80
N LEU A 278 9.89 -4.34 41.28
CA LEU A 278 8.45 -4.57 41.39
C LEU A 278 7.98 -5.66 40.42
N HIS A 279 8.54 -5.74 39.21
CA HIS A 279 8.26 -6.80 38.25
C HIS A 279 8.67 -8.16 38.82
N GLU A 280 9.87 -8.27 39.39
CA GLU A 280 10.34 -9.46 40.11
C GLU A 280 9.45 -9.78 41.33
N TYR A 281 9.05 -8.78 42.12
CA TYR A 281 8.15 -8.99 43.26
C TYR A 281 6.76 -9.47 42.84
N LEU A 282 6.18 -8.90 41.78
CA LEU A 282 4.86 -9.31 41.26
C LEU A 282 4.92 -10.66 40.53
N SER A 283 5.94 -10.91 39.72
CA SER A 283 6.09 -12.19 39.01
C SER A 283 6.25 -13.34 40.01
N ASN A 284 7.08 -13.19 41.04
CA ASN A 284 7.18 -14.18 42.13
C ASN A 284 5.82 -14.41 42.83
N ILE A 285 4.97 -13.39 42.99
CA ILE A 285 3.66 -13.53 43.66
C ILE A 285 2.59 -14.15 42.74
N LEU A 286 2.63 -13.87 41.44
CA LEU A 286 1.71 -14.40 40.43
C LEU A 286 2.07 -15.83 40.00
N LEU A 287 3.37 -16.12 39.85
CA LEU A 287 3.90 -17.44 39.49
C LEU A 287 3.88 -18.44 40.66
N ASN A 288 3.74 -17.98 41.90
CA ASN A 288 3.63 -18.83 43.09
C ASN A 288 2.42 -19.78 42.95
N PRO A 289 2.63 -21.11 42.82
CA PRO A 289 1.56 -22.03 42.44
C PRO A 289 0.48 -22.22 43.51
N GLU A 290 0.73 -21.83 44.77
CA GLU A 290 -0.28 -21.87 45.85
C GLU A 290 -1.37 -20.79 45.72
N ASN A 291 -1.16 -19.78 44.87
CA ASN A 291 -2.21 -18.82 44.49
C ASN A 291 -3.11 -19.32 43.34
N ARG A 292 -2.80 -20.48 42.73
CA ARG A 292 -3.74 -21.14 41.81
C ARG A 292 -4.93 -21.64 42.61
N THR A 293 -6.13 -21.31 42.16
CA THR A 293 -7.37 -21.89 42.70
C THR A 293 -7.32 -23.41 42.60
N LYS A 294 -8.04 -24.10 43.48
CA LYS A 294 -8.02 -25.58 43.56
C LYS A 294 -8.68 -26.28 42.36
N ASN A 295 -9.18 -25.50 41.40
CA ASN A 295 -9.87 -25.93 40.19
C ASN A 295 -8.85 -25.92 39.04
N LYS A 296 -8.80 -26.99 38.24
CA LYS A 296 -7.84 -27.10 37.11
C LYS A 296 -8.20 -26.25 35.89
N GLU A 297 -9.34 -25.55 35.93
CA GLU A 297 -10.03 -24.98 34.77
C GLU A 297 -10.21 -23.46 34.85
N ASP A 298 -9.92 -22.85 36.02
CA ASP A 298 -9.98 -21.39 36.20
C ASP A 298 -8.65 -20.72 35.80
N ILE A 299 -8.75 -19.47 35.32
CA ILE A 299 -7.61 -18.68 34.81
C ILE A 299 -6.52 -18.54 35.90
N PRO A 300 -5.24 -18.83 35.61
CA PRO A 300 -4.18 -19.00 36.61
C PRO A 300 -3.61 -17.66 37.15
N ILE A 301 -4.45 -16.65 37.35
CA ILE A 301 -4.08 -15.27 37.64
C ILE A 301 -4.85 -14.76 38.87
N LEU A 302 -4.12 -14.34 39.90
CA LEU A 302 -4.72 -13.69 41.07
C LEU A 302 -5.37 -12.37 40.65
N THR A 303 -6.66 -12.18 40.94
CA THR A 303 -7.37 -10.96 40.52
C THR A 303 -6.71 -9.71 41.09
N LEU A 304 -6.68 -8.63 40.32
CA LEU A 304 -6.11 -7.34 40.73
C LEU A 304 -6.67 -6.85 42.08
N GLN A 305 -7.95 -7.15 42.38
CA GLN A 305 -8.57 -6.80 43.66
C GLN A 305 -8.00 -7.62 44.84
N GLN A 306 -7.69 -8.90 44.66
CA GLN A 306 -7.00 -9.69 45.69
C GLN A 306 -5.56 -9.21 45.85
N LEU A 307 -4.82 -9.06 44.74
CA LEU A 307 -3.43 -8.62 44.74
C LEU A 307 -3.25 -7.25 45.42
N LEU A 308 -4.14 -6.30 45.14
CA LEU A 308 -4.20 -4.99 45.81
C LEU A 308 -4.51 -5.11 47.31
N ASN A 309 -5.33 -6.08 47.72
CA ASN A 309 -5.78 -6.23 49.10
C ASN A 309 -4.86 -7.05 50.01
N SER A 310 -3.93 -7.85 49.48
CA SER A 310 -3.01 -8.67 50.27
C SER A 310 -1.52 -8.37 50.03
N TYR A 311 -1.11 -7.93 48.84
CA TYR A 311 0.31 -7.89 48.46
C TYR A 311 0.91 -6.50 48.20
N LEU A 312 0.08 -5.44 48.07
CA LEU A 312 0.52 -4.08 47.76
C LEU A 312 0.27 -3.06 48.87
N PHE A 313 0.97 -1.92 48.77
CA PHE A 313 0.79 -0.72 49.58
C PHE A 313 0.82 -0.97 51.10
N GLU A 314 0.00 -0.25 51.87
CA GLU A 314 0.06 -0.16 53.34
C GLU A 314 -0.08 -1.49 54.08
N LYS A 315 -0.69 -2.50 53.44
CA LYS A 315 -0.93 -3.81 54.03
C LYS A 315 0.31 -4.71 54.01
N ASN A 316 1.33 -4.43 53.19
CA ASN A 316 2.48 -5.31 53.03
C ASN A 316 3.81 -4.69 53.48
N LYS A 317 4.40 -5.27 54.53
CA LYS A 317 5.68 -4.84 55.10
C LYS A 317 6.87 -4.97 54.13
N ARG A 318 6.86 -5.92 53.18
CA ARG A 318 7.92 -6.04 52.16
C ARG A 318 7.87 -4.88 51.16
N PHE A 319 6.66 -4.51 50.71
CA PHE A 319 6.46 -3.38 49.81
C PHE A 319 6.89 -2.05 50.48
N MET A 320 6.47 -1.82 51.73
CA MET A 320 6.84 -0.61 52.49
C MET A 320 8.30 -0.54 52.95
N ALA A 321 9.02 -1.67 53.01
CA ALA A 321 10.44 -1.71 53.37
C ALA A 321 11.34 -1.16 52.25
N ASN A 322 10.94 -1.30 50.98
CA ASN A 322 11.73 -0.81 49.86
C ASN A 322 11.67 0.72 49.76
N LYS A 323 12.84 1.36 49.65
CA LYS A 323 12.96 2.81 49.42
C LYS A 323 12.57 3.19 47.99
N HIS A 324 12.84 2.30 47.03
CA HIS A 324 12.65 2.53 45.60
C HIS A 324 11.15 2.59 45.22
N PHE A 325 10.31 1.74 45.82
CA PHE A 325 8.85 1.75 45.58
C PHE A 325 8.14 3.04 46.03
N LYS A 326 8.77 3.91 46.83
CA LYS A 326 8.21 5.22 47.22
C LYS A 326 8.22 6.25 46.08
N ILE A 327 8.90 5.95 44.97
CA ILE A 327 8.94 6.79 43.76
C ILE A 327 7.84 6.37 42.76
N LEU A 328 7.28 5.16 42.89
CA LEU A 328 6.25 4.65 41.98
C LEU A 328 4.87 5.25 42.30
N THR A 329 4.14 5.56 41.23
CA THR A 329 2.72 5.88 41.32
C THR A 329 1.87 4.60 41.23
N HIS A 330 0.64 4.63 41.72
CA HIS A 330 -0.30 3.51 41.56
C HIS A 330 -0.48 3.10 40.08
N ALA A 331 -0.40 4.06 39.16
CA ALA A 331 -0.48 3.82 37.71
C ALA A 331 0.74 3.06 37.16
N ASP A 332 1.92 3.19 37.77
CA ASP A 332 3.11 2.43 37.37
C ASP A 332 2.99 0.97 37.80
N VAL A 333 2.50 0.72 39.03
CA VAL A 333 2.22 -0.63 39.53
C VAL A 333 1.20 -1.35 38.64
N LEU A 334 0.16 -0.65 38.20
CA LEU A 334 -0.85 -1.20 37.28
C LEU A 334 -0.28 -1.51 35.90
N LYS A 335 0.68 -0.72 35.38
CA LYS A 335 1.35 -1.01 34.11
C LYS A 335 2.18 -2.27 34.17
N VAL A 336 3.01 -2.42 35.21
CA VAL A 336 3.85 -3.63 35.39
C VAL A 336 2.98 -4.88 35.59
N TYR A 337 1.84 -4.75 36.28
CA TYR A 337 0.86 -5.84 36.36
C TYR A 337 0.27 -6.20 34.99
N LEU A 338 -0.14 -5.22 34.17
CA LEU A 338 -0.63 -5.45 32.81
C LEU A 338 0.44 -6.01 31.86
N GLU A 339 1.71 -5.67 32.08
CA GLU A 339 2.86 -6.18 31.34
C GLU A 339 3.06 -7.68 31.62
N ILE A 340 3.10 -8.08 32.90
CA ILE A 340 3.16 -9.50 33.32
C ILE A 340 1.94 -10.29 32.83
N LEU A 341 0.74 -9.71 32.88
CA LEU A 341 -0.47 -10.33 32.30
C LEU A 341 -0.30 -10.62 30.80
N GLY A 342 0.24 -9.65 30.05
CA GLY A 342 0.51 -9.77 28.63
C GLY A 342 1.67 -10.72 28.30
N GLU A 343 2.54 -11.06 29.25
CA GLU A 343 3.51 -12.15 29.10
C GLU A 343 2.83 -13.51 29.31
N GLU A 344 2.08 -13.70 30.40
CA GLU A 344 1.36 -14.95 30.66
C GLU A 344 0.32 -15.27 29.56
N GLU A 345 -0.42 -14.27 29.07
CA GLU A 345 -1.34 -14.40 27.93
C GLU A 345 -0.62 -14.91 26.67
N LYS A 346 0.57 -14.38 26.35
CA LYS A 346 1.40 -14.91 25.25
C LYS A 346 1.78 -16.37 25.50
N THR A 347 2.25 -16.72 26.70
CA THR A 347 2.63 -18.14 26.95
C THR A 347 1.44 -19.09 26.83
N LEU A 348 0.24 -18.66 27.23
CA LEU A 348 -1.00 -19.44 27.10
C LEU A 348 -1.42 -19.55 25.63
N HIS A 349 -1.35 -18.45 24.88
CA HIS A 349 -1.68 -18.41 23.46
C HIS A 349 -0.67 -19.22 22.61
N ASP A 350 0.61 -19.21 22.96
CA ASP A 350 1.64 -20.03 22.30
C ASP A 350 1.48 -21.53 22.62
N LYS A 351 1.14 -21.89 23.86
CA LYS A 351 0.75 -23.27 24.22
C LYS A 351 -0.49 -23.72 23.45
N TRP A 352 -1.50 -22.86 23.33
CA TRP A 352 -2.71 -23.12 22.55
C TRP A 352 -2.40 -23.28 21.06
N ARG A 353 -1.52 -22.45 20.48
CA ARG A 353 -1.08 -22.57 19.09
C ARG A 353 -0.34 -23.89 18.84
N ALA A 354 0.60 -24.27 19.69
CA ALA A 354 1.33 -25.53 19.56
C ALA A 354 0.40 -26.77 19.68
N LEU A 355 -0.60 -26.72 20.55
CA LEU A 355 -1.66 -27.74 20.63
C LEU A 355 -2.52 -27.76 19.37
N SER A 356 -2.89 -26.59 18.83
CA SER A 356 -3.68 -26.45 17.61
C SER A 356 -2.91 -26.97 16.37
N GLU A 357 -1.61 -26.72 16.27
CA GLU A 357 -0.74 -27.26 15.22
C GLU A 357 -0.60 -28.79 15.31
N CYS A 358 -0.51 -29.34 16.53
CA CYS A 358 -0.50 -30.78 16.77
C CYS A 358 -1.85 -31.44 16.42
N CYS A 359 -2.97 -30.78 16.74
CA CYS A 359 -4.29 -31.21 16.29
C CYS A 359 -4.44 -31.12 14.77
N TYR A 360 -4.07 -30.01 14.13
CA TYR A 360 -4.19 -29.82 12.69
C TYR A 360 -3.40 -30.87 11.88
N THR A 361 -2.20 -31.22 12.34
CA THR A 361 -1.38 -32.27 11.71
C THR A 361 -1.99 -33.67 11.90
N ARG A 362 -2.46 -34.00 13.10
CA ARG A 362 -3.23 -35.24 13.38
C ARG A 362 -4.51 -35.32 12.52
N ASP A 363 -5.28 -34.25 12.49
CA ASP A 363 -6.57 -34.13 11.80
C ASP A 363 -6.39 -34.18 10.28
N ARG A 364 -5.28 -33.64 9.75
CA ARG A 364 -4.92 -33.85 8.34
C ARG A 364 -4.66 -35.34 8.04
N ILE A 365 -3.86 -36.01 8.85
CA ILE A 365 -3.55 -37.43 8.66
C ILE A 365 -4.83 -38.29 8.75
N ALA A 366 -5.73 -38.00 9.70
CA ALA A 366 -7.02 -38.67 9.79
C ALA A 366 -7.89 -38.48 8.54
N ARG A 367 -7.97 -37.24 8.01
CA ARG A 367 -8.71 -36.93 6.77
C ARG A 367 -8.10 -37.63 5.55
N ASP A 368 -6.78 -37.60 5.40
CA ASP A 368 -6.08 -38.24 4.28
C ASP A 368 -6.22 -39.79 4.37
N ASN A 369 -6.18 -40.37 5.59
CA ASN A 369 -6.48 -41.80 5.84
C ASN A 369 -7.92 -42.18 5.47
N PHE A 370 -8.91 -41.34 5.79
CA PHE A 370 -10.31 -41.60 5.43
C PHE A 370 -10.57 -41.46 3.92
N LYS A 371 -9.95 -40.48 3.25
CA LYS A 371 -9.97 -40.38 1.78
C LYS A 371 -9.32 -41.61 1.12
N GLY A 372 -8.26 -42.14 1.72
CA GLY A 372 -7.67 -43.43 1.32
C GLY A 372 -8.62 -44.61 1.48
N LEU A 373 -9.38 -44.65 2.58
CA LEU A 373 -10.41 -45.68 2.84
C LEU A 373 -11.57 -45.63 1.83
N LEU A 374 -12.10 -44.45 1.51
CA LEU A 374 -13.18 -44.29 0.52
C LEU A 374 -12.78 -44.81 -0.87
N ARG A 375 -11.48 -44.69 -1.20
CA ARG A 375 -10.90 -45.16 -2.46
C ARG A 375 -10.53 -46.66 -2.46
N GLU A 376 -10.72 -47.40 -1.37
CA GLU A 376 -10.51 -48.86 -1.38
C GLU A 376 -11.64 -49.57 -2.13
N PRO A 377 -11.33 -50.52 -3.05
CA PRO A 377 -12.33 -51.19 -3.90
C PRO A 377 -13.33 -52.06 -3.12
N LYS A 378 -13.10 -52.27 -1.82
CA LYS A 378 -13.99 -53.00 -0.90
C LYS A 378 -15.35 -52.31 -0.70
N LEU A 379 -15.40 -50.97 -0.78
CA LEU A 379 -16.62 -50.20 -0.50
C LEU A 379 -17.50 -49.97 -1.73
N ARG A 380 -16.95 -50.13 -2.96
CA ARG A 380 -17.61 -49.96 -4.28
C ARG A 380 -18.66 -48.84 -4.31
N ILE A 381 -18.26 -47.68 -3.81
CA ILE A 381 -19.03 -46.43 -3.84
C ILE A 381 -19.32 -46.07 -5.29
N ARG A 382 -20.51 -45.51 -5.57
CA ARG A 382 -20.93 -45.08 -6.91
C ARG A 382 -21.51 -43.68 -6.88
N ALA A 383 -21.59 -43.05 -8.05
CA ALA A 383 -22.32 -41.81 -8.29
C ALA A 383 -23.78 -41.79 -7.77
N ASN A 384 -24.39 -42.96 -7.53
CA ASN A 384 -25.76 -43.11 -7.01
C ASN A 384 -25.86 -43.77 -5.62
N SER A 385 -24.76 -44.05 -4.90
CA SER A 385 -24.83 -44.66 -3.57
C SER A 385 -25.15 -43.63 -2.48
N ASN A 386 -25.99 -43.98 -1.51
CA ASN A 386 -26.31 -43.13 -0.37
C ASN A 386 -25.33 -43.41 0.80
N TRP A 387 -25.03 -42.40 1.62
CA TRP A 387 -24.25 -42.55 2.85
C TRP A 387 -24.83 -43.65 3.76
N ASN A 388 -26.15 -43.75 3.84
CA ASN A 388 -26.84 -44.78 4.65
C ASN A 388 -26.51 -46.22 4.21
N ASP A 389 -26.20 -46.44 2.93
CA ASP A 389 -25.89 -47.76 2.39
C ASP A 389 -24.43 -48.14 2.64
N VAL A 390 -23.51 -47.15 2.61
CA VAL A 390 -22.06 -47.37 2.72
C VAL A 390 -21.56 -47.30 4.17
N TYR A 391 -22.16 -46.44 5.01
CA TYR A 391 -21.80 -46.26 6.42
C TYR A 391 -21.71 -47.56 7.25
N PRO A 392 -22.63 -48.54 7.12
CA PRO A 392 -22.53 -49.82 7.84
C PRO A 392 -21.24 -50.61 7.55
N HIS A 393 -20.61 -50.40 6.39
CA HIS A 393 -19.42 -51.14 5.97
C HIS A 393 -18.10 -50.61 6.55
N PHE A 394 -18.03 -49.35 6.97
CA PHE A 394 -16.80 -48.75 7.54
C PHE A 394 -16.95 -48.19 8.97
N LYS A 395 -18.15 -48.24 9.57
CA LYS A 395 -18.44 -47.74 10.92
C LYS A 395 -17.43 -48.18 12.01
N ASN A 396 -16.87 -49.37 11.88
CA ASN A 396 -15.96 -49.97 12.87
C ASN A 396 -14.47 -49.84 12.47
N ASP A 397 -14.13 -49.18 11.36
CA ASP A 397 -12.75 -49.03 10.89
C ASP A 397 -12.01 -47.97 11.72
N GLU A 398 -10.78 -48.28 12.16
CA GLU A 398 -9.94 -47.35 12.93
C GLU A 398 -9.71 -46.02 12.21
N ARG A 399 -9.63 -46.02 10.87
CA ARG A 399 -9.45 -44.79 10.08
C ARG A 399 -10.69 -43.89 10.11
N PHE A 400 -11.88 -44.46 10.23
CA PHE A 400 -13.11 -43.70 10.45
C PHE A 400 -13.18 -43.19 11.89
N LEU A 401 -12.84 -44.03 12.88
CA LEU A 401 -12.81 -43.63 14.29
C LEU A 401 -11.78 -42.51 14.58
N GLN A 402 -10.63 -42.51 13.89
CA GLN A 402 -9.62 -41.44 13.96
C GLN A 402 -10.10 -40.08 13.42
N LEU A 403 -11.14 -40.07 12.57
CA LEU A 403 -11.75 -38.85 12.03
C LEU A 403 -12.85 -38.29 12.96
N LEU A 404 -13.34 -39.06 13.94
CA LEU A 404 -14.34 -38.58 14.89
C LEU A 404 -13.71 -37.61 15.89
N GLY A 405 -14.14 -36.36 15.88
CA GLY A 405 -13.61 -35.30 16.74
C GLY A 405 -12.42 -34.52 16.16
N THR A 406 -12.22 -34.55 14.84
CA THR A 406 -11.34 -33.60 14.14
C THR A 406 -12.08 -32.30 13.82
N ASP A 407 -11.42 -31.15 13.87
CA ASP A 407 -12.01 -29.87 13.47
C ASP A 407 -11.93 -29.67 11.95
N GLY A 408 -13.08 -29.68 11.27
CA GLY A 408 -13.19 -29.43 9.83
C GLY A 408 -14.36 -30.13 9.15
N SER A 409 -14.22 -30.40 7.85
CA SER A 409 -15.19 -31.17 7.06
C SER A 409 -15.40 -32.57 7.65
N ASN A 410 -16.67 -32.98 7.70
CA ASN A 410 -17.12 -34.24 8.29
C ASN A 410 -16.82 -35.44 7.37
N ALA A 411 -16.89 -36.64 7.92
CA ALA A 411 -16.79 -37.89 7.15
C ALA A 411 -17.87 -37.99 6.05
N LEU A 412 -19.06 -37.42 6.27
CA LEU A 412 -20.10 -37.29 5.26
C LEU A 412 -19.65 -36.39 4.09
N ASP A 413 -18.98 -35.28 4.38
CA ASP A 413 -18.56 -34.31 3.37
C ASP A 413 -17.54 -34.94 2.42
N PHE A 414 -16.55 -35.67 2.94
CA PHE A 414 -15.59 -36.40 2.09
C PHE A 414 -16.21 -37.53 1.27
N PHE A 415 -17.33 -38.09 1.70
CA PHE A 415 -18.11 -39.03 0.89
C PHE A 415 -18.88 -38.31 -0.20
N LEU A 416 -19.45 -37.13 0.07
CA LEU A 416 -20.09 -36.29 -0.95
C LEU A 416 -19.07 -35.79 -1.99
N ASP A 417 -17.88 -35.32 -1.56
CA ASP A 417 -16.73 -35.02 -2.43
C ASP A 417 -16.45 -36.20 -3.40
N TYR A 418 -16.41 -37.43 -2.86
CA TYR A 418 -16.04 -38.62 -3.64
C TYR A 418 -17.19 -39.11 -4.56
N VAL A 419 -18.44 -38.99 -4.12
CA VAL A 419 -19.61 -39.25 -4.97
C VAL A 419 -19.72 -38.18 -6.08
N GLU A 420 -19.27 -36.95 -5.85
CA GLU A 420 -19.14 -35.91 -6.89
C GLU A 420 -17.99 -36.22 -7.86
N GLU A 421 -16.80 -36.62 -7.39
CA GLU A 421 -15.69 -37.11 -8.23
C GLU A 421 -16.17 -38.24 -9.19
N LEU A 422 -16.97 -39.18 -8.68
CA LEU A 422 -17.60 -40.24 -9.48
C LEU A 422 -18.69 -39.72 -10.43
N ASN A 423 -19.53 -38.77 -10.02
CA ASN A 423 -20.52 -38.15 -10.92
C ASN A 423 -19.86 -37.36 -12.07
N ILE A 424 -18.72 -36.70 -11.83
CA ILE A 424 -17.97 -35.97 -12.85
C ILE A 424 -17.39 -36.94 -13.89
N THR A 425 -16.79 -38.06 -13.48
CA THR A 425 -16.27 -39.07 -14.43
C THR A 425 -17.39 -39.70 -15.27
N ILE A 426 -18.54 -40.01 -14.67
CA ILE A 426 -19.73 -40.49 -15.41
C ILE A 426 -20.29 -39.40 -16.35
N GLY A 427 -20.25 -38.13 -15.94
CA GLY A 427 -20.60 -36.98 -16.78
C GLY A 427 -19.71 -36.84 -18.02
N ALA A 428 -18.41 -37.15 -17.90
CA ALA A 428 -17.47 -37.21 -19.01
C ALA A 428 -17.69 -38.45 -19.90
N HIS A 429 -17.93 -39.63 -19.32
CA HIS A 429 -18.34 -40.82 -20.08
C HIS A 429 -19.64 -40.58 -20.87
N ARG A 430 -20.58 -39.81 -20.32
CA ARG A 430 -21.81 -39.37 -20.99
C ARG A 430 -21.54 -38.41 -22.15
N SER A 431 -20.65 -37.42 -22.02
CA SER A 431 -20.35 -36.51 -23.14
C SER A 431 -19.61 -37.24 -24.26
N MET A 432 -18.66 -38.13 -23.94
CA MET A 432 -18.03 -39.02 -24.91
C MET A 432 -19.06 -39.91 -25.63
N ALA A 433 -20.04 -40.45 -24.90
CA ALA A 433 -21.13 -41.22 -25.49
C ALA A 433 -22.03 -40.36 -26.41
N GLN A 434 -22.30 -39.10 -26.06
CA GLN A 434 -23.06 -38.18 -26.92
C GLN A 434 -22.34 -37.92 -28.25
N THR A 435 -21.03 -37.64 -28.23
CA THR A 435 -20.22 -37.48 -29.45
C THR A 435 -20.28 -38.73 -30.32
N LEU A 436 -20.06 -39.91 -29.74
CA LEU A 436 -20.10 -41.19 -30.49
C LEU A 436 -21.47 -41.52 -31.08
N LEU A 437 -22.57 -41.04 -30.49
CA LEU A 437 -23.92 -41.19 -31.04
C LEU A 437 -24.20 -40.21 -32.19
N ILE A 438 -23.56 -39.04 -32.18
CA ILE A 438 -23.58 -38.09 -33.30
C ILE A 438 -22.75 -38.65 -34.46
N ASP A 439 -21.53 -39.12 -34.20
CA ASP A 439 -20.62 -39.71 -35.20
C ASP A 439 -21.24 -40.92 -35.89
N LYS A 440 -21.82 -41.85 -35.12
CA LYS A 440 -22.52 -43.03 -35.63
C LYS A 440 -23.96 -42.74 -36.12
N LYS A 441 -24.42 -41.48 -36.08
CA LYS A 441 -25.76 -41.01 -36.49
C LYS A 441 -26.90 -41.90 -35.97
N PHE A 442 -26.90 -42.16 -34.66
CA PHE A 442 -27.80 -43.13 -34.04
C PHE A 442 -29.29 -42.78 -34.24
N GLN A 443 -30.05 -43.69 -34.86
CA GLN A 443 -31.49 -43.54 -35.04
C GLN A 443 -32.24 -43.88 -33.75
N TRP A 444 -32.68 -42.83 -33.06
CA TRP A 444 -33.53 -42.92 -31.90
C TRP A 444 -34.93 -43.44 -32.27
N GLN A 445 -35.44 -44.41 -31.49
CA GLN A 445 -36.81 -44.91 -31.57
C GLN A 445 -37.66 -44.33 -30.42
N ASP A 446 -38.97 -44.54 -30.43
CA ASP A 446 -39.84 -44.06 -29.34
C ASP A 446 -39.77 -44.96 -28.09
N ASP A 447 -39.48 -46.25 -28.27
CA ASP A 447 -39.34 -47.22 -27.17
C ASP A 447 -38.00 -47.07 -26.42
N ASP A 448 -38.02 -46.52 -25.22
CA ASP A 448 -36.88 -46.46 -24.29
C ASP A 448 -36.12 -47.79 -24.17
N THR A 449 -36.83 -48.94 -24.13
CA THR A 449 -36.22 -50.27 -23.97
C THR A 449 -35.41 -50.69 -25.20
N LYS A 450 -35.91 -50.42 -26.41
CA LYS A 450 -35.18 -50.65 -27.66
C LYS A 450 -33.97 -49.72 -27.74
N ASN A 451 -34.15 -48.43 -27.38
CA ASN A 451 -33.06 -47.47 -27.28
C ASN A 451 -31.95 -47.95 -26.33
N ARG A 452 -32.25 -48.36 -25.09
CA ARG A 452 -31.25 -48.94 -24.15
C ARG A 452 -30.46 -50.08 -24.82
N SER A 453 -31.15 -51.03 -25.46
CA SER A 453 -30.51 -52.18 -26.12
C SER A 453 -29.63 -51.80 -27.33
N GLY A 454 -29.96 -50.71 -28.03
CA GLY A 454 -29.14 -50.15 -29.11
C GLY A 454 -27.92 -49.39 -28.57
N LEU A 455 -28.12 -48.60 -27.52
CA LEU A 455 -27.05 -47.84 -26.86
C LEU A 455 -25.98 -48.76 -26.27
N ILE A 456 -26.36 -49.83 -25.55
CA ILE A 456 -25.41 -50.84 -25.04
C ILE A 456 -24.51 -51.36 -26.17
N LYS A 457 -25.11 -51.86 -27.27
CA LYS A 457 -24.36 -52.41 -28.42
C LYS A 457 -23.47 -51.37 -29.10
N VAL A 458 -23.92 -50.12 -29.19
CA VAL A 458 -23.15 -49.01 -29.78
C VAL A 458 -21.97 -48.60 -28.91
N LEU A 459 -22.07 -48.77 -27.59
CA LEU A 459 -21.05 -48.42 -26.60
C LEU A 459 -20.02 -49.55 -26.37
N GLU A 460 -20.48 -50.81 -26.24
CA GLU A 460 -19.64 -52.01 -26.11
C GLU A 460 -18.67 -52.19 -27.30
N GLN A 461 -19.00 -51.63 -28.47
CA GLN A 461 -18.15 -51.62 -29.66
C GLN A 461 -16.88 -50.74 -29.56
N ASN A 462 -16.74 -49.88 -28.55
CA ASN A 462 -15.64 -48.90 -28.50
C ASN A 462 -14.69 -49.19 -27.31
N PRO A 463 -13.37 -49.29 -27.53
CA PRO A 463 -12.41 -49.70 -26.50
C PRO A 463 -12.34 -48.74 -25.30
N ASN A 464 -12.77 -47.49 -25.47
CA ASN A 464 -12.81 -46.51 -24.38
C ASN A 464 -13.78 -46.90 -23.25
N PHE A 465 -14.79 -47.74 -23.52
CA PHE A 465 -15.74 -48.24 -22.52
C PHE A 465 -15.41 -49.65 -21.99
N GLU A 466 -14.39 -50.33 -22.53
CA GLU A 466 -13.97 -51.67 -22.09
C GLU A 466 -13.49 -51.68 -20.61
N LYS A 467 -13.08 -50.52 -20.09
CA LYS A 467 -12.66 -50.31 -18.70
C LYS A 467 -13.77 -49.78 -17.78
N VAL A 468 -14.98 -49.56 -18.29
CA VAL A 468 -16.10 -48.98 -17.53
C VAL A 468 -17.00 -50.10 -17.02
N ASP A 469 -17.37 -50.02 -15.75
CA ASP A 469 -18.18 -51.02 -15.07
C ASP A 469 -19.58 -51.11 -15.70
N LYS A 470 -20.13 -52.31 -15.93
CA LYS A 470 -21.41 -52.48 -16.66
C LYS A 470 -22.58 -51.73 -16.02
N ILE A 471 -22.53 -51.52 -14.71
CA ILE A 471 -23.53 -50.76 -13.93
C ILE A 471 -23.41 -49.26 -14.20
N ASP A 472 -22.20 -48.75 -14.41
CA ASP A 472 -21.96 -47.35 -14.73
C ASP A 472 -22.30 -47.06 -16.21
N MET A 473 -22.18 -48.06 -17.09
CA MET A 473 -22.71 -48.00 -18.45
C MET A 473 -24.23 -47.84 -18.46
N ASP A 474 -24.98 -48.63 -17.67
CA ASP A 474 -26.42 -48.46 -17.51
C ASP A 474 -26.77 -47.07 -16.94
N LEU A 475 -25.97 -46.54 -16.00
CA LEU A 475 -26.16 -45.20 -15.45
C LEU A 475 -25.89 -44.08 -16.48
N VAL A 476 -24.87 -44.22 -17.32
CA VAL A 476 -24.65 -43.31 -18.48
C VAL A 476 -25.85 -43.36 -19.42
N ILE A 477 -26.36 -44.55 -19.74
CA ILE A 477 -27.51 -44.74 -20.63
C ILE A 477 -28.78 -44.09 -20.06
N ASP A 478 -29.05 -44.25 -18.77
CA ASP A 478 -30.19 -43.60 -18.11
C ASP A 478 -30.02 -42.07 -18.03
N GLN A 479 -28.80 -41.56 -17.91
CA GLN A 479 -28.54 -40.11 -18.05
C GLN A 479 -28.74 -39.62 -19.49
N LEU A 480 -28.38 -40.41 -20.52
CA LEU A 480 -28.63 -40.07 -21.92
C LEU A 480 -30.14 -40.03 -22.23
N LEU A 481 -30.91 -40.98 -21.69
CA LEU A 481 -32.38 -40.99 -21.84
C LEU A 481 -33.05 -39.82 -21.12
N LYS A 482 -32.57 -39.42 -19.92
CA LYS A 482 -33.03 -38.21 -19.23
C LYS A 482 -32.80 -36.96 -20.08
N VAL A 483 -31.57 -36.75 -20.56
CA VAL A 483 -31.23 -35.60 -21.43
C VAL A 483 -32.05 -35.60 -22.74
N ARG A 484 -32.36 -36.78 -23.32
CA ARG A 484 -33.27 -36.84 -24.47
C ARG A 484 -34.69 -36.41 -24.12
N LYS A 485 -35.23 -36.83 -22.97
CA LYS A 485 -36.58 -36.44 -22.52
C LYS A 485 -36.65 -34.95 -22.19
N GLU A 486 -35.62 -34.40 -21.55
CA GLU A 486 -35.47 -32.96 -21.31
C GLU A 486 -35.45 -32.17 -22.62
N LYS A 487 -34.71 -32.63 -23.65
CA LYS A 487 -34.72 -32.01 -24.99
C LYS A 487 -36.09 -32.07 -25.66
N LEU A 488 -36.77 -33.22 -25.65
CA LEU A 488 -38.11 -33.35 -26.22
C LEU A 488 -39.14 -32.44 -25.52
N ILE A 489 -39.02 -32.25 -24.20
CA ILE A 489 -39.86 -31.30 -23.44
C ILE A 489 -39.52 -29.86 -23.84
N GLN A 490 -38.24 -29.50 -23.97
CA GLN A 490 -37.82 -28.16 -24.41
C GLN A 490 -38.26 -27.86 -25.86
N GLU A 491 -38.14 -28.82 -26.77
CA GLU A 491 -38.61 -28.71 -28.15
C GLU A 491 -40.13 -28.52 -28.19
N ALA A 492 -40.90 -29.29 -27.40
CA ALA A 492 -42.34 -29.12 -27.27
C ALA A 492 -42.73 -27.77 -26.65
N GLU A 493 -42.03 -27.30 -25.61
CA GLU A 493 -42.24 -25.98 -25.02
C GLU A 493 -41.97 -24.84 -26.02
N VAL A 494 -40.88 -24.95 -26.80
CA VAL A 494 -40.56 -23.95 -27.85
C VAL A 494 -41.62 -23.96 -28.93
N GLN A 495 -42.09 -25.14 -29.37
CA GLN A 495 -43.21 -25.26 -30.31
C GLN A 495 -44.50 -24.63 -29.75
N GLN A 496 -44.86 -24.88 -28.49
CA GLN A 496 -46.04 -24.25 -27.86
C GLN A 496 -45.89 -22.72 -27.78
N ARG A 497 -44.72 -22.20 -27.39
CA ARG A 497 -44.45 -20.75 -27.36
C ARG A 497 -44.56 -20.13 -28.76
N ILE A 498 -44.11 -20.81 -29.81
CA ILE A 498 -44.27 -20.37 -31.21
C ILE A 498 -45.74 -20.41 -31.63
N LEU A 499 -46.49 -21.46 -31.27
CA LEU A 499 -47.93 -21.55 -31.54
C LEU A 499 -48.69 -20.41 -30.82
N ASP A 500 -48.36 -20.10 -29.58
CA ASP A 500 -48.98 -19.00 -28.82
C ASP A 500 -48.63 -17.63 -29.39
N GLN A 501 -47.40 -17.44 -29.90
CA GLN A 501 -47.04 -16.23 -30.65
C GLN A 501 -47.87 -16.11 -31.95
N LYS A 502 -48.02 -17.20 -32.72
CA LYS A 502 -48.89 -17.21 -33.92
C LYS A 502 -50.36 -16.91 -33.57
N LYS A 503 -50.92 -17.54 -32.52
CA LYS A 503 -52.27 -17.26 -32.00
C LYS A 503 -52.42 -15.78 -31.63
N HIS A 504 -51.42 -15.20 -30.96
CA HIS A 504 -51.45 -13.80 -30.55
C HIS A 504 -51.42 -12.83 -31.75
N LEU A 505 -50.57 -13.08 -32.75
CA LEU A 505 -50.54 -12.32 -34.00
C LEU A 505 -51.90 -12.36 -34.71
N PHE A 506 -52.44 -13.56 -34.92
CA PHE A 506 -53.76 -13.76 -35.51
C PHE A 506 -54.86 -13.01 -34.75
N LYS A 507 -54.85 -13.04 -33.40
CA LYS A 507 -55.78 -12.30 -32.53
C LYS A 507 -55.61 -10.78 -32.68
N LEU A 508 -54.39 -10.27 -32.82
CA LEU A 508 -54.13 -8.86 -33.14
C LEU A 508 -54.65 -8.48 -34.54
N MET A 509 -54.53 -9.36 -35.55
CA MET A 509 -55.15 -9.15 -36.86
C MET A 509 -56.68 -9.15 -36.77
N LEU A 510 -57.30 -10.08 -36.02
CA LEU A 510 -58.75 -10.07 -35.80
C LEU A 510 -59.21 -8.75 -35.15
N HIS A 511 -58.49 -8.25 -34.13
CA HIS A 511 -58.74 -6.92 -33.58
C HIS A 511 -58.51 -5.80 -34.61
N ARG A 512 -57.52 -5.90 -35.50
CA ARG A 512 -57.26 -4.88 -36.53
C ARG A 512 -58.36 -4.82 -37.58
N LEU A 513 -58.92 -5.98 -37.97
CA LEU A 513 -59.95 -6.09 -39.01
C LEU A 513 -61.36 -5.81 -38.48
N TYR A 514 -61.73 -6.38 -37.33
CA TYR A 514 -63.13 -6.41 -36.87
C TYR A 514 -63.51 -5.35 -35.82
N ARG A 515 -62.55 -4.58 -35.26
CA ARG A 515 -62.79 -3.57 -34.22
C ARG A 515 -63.80 -2.47 -34.57
N ASN A 516 -64.02 -2.19 -35.85
CA ASN A 516 -64.94 -1.14 -36.32
C ASN A 516 -66.25 -1.68 -36.91
N LEU A 517 -66.49 -3.00 -36.88
CA LEU A 517 -67.69 -3.62 -37.44
C LEU A 517 -68.79 -3.73 -36.38
N ALA A 518 -69.85 -2.92 -36.54
CA ALA A 518 -70.98 -2.84 -35.61
C ALA A 518 -71.85 -4.12 -35.55
N SER A 519 -71.70 -5.04 -36.51
CA SER A 519 -72.20 -6.40 -36.44
C SER A 519 -71.05 -7.36 -36.76
N LYS A 520 -70.83 -8.36 -35.91
CA LYS A 520 -69.75 -9.35 -36.05
C LYS A 520 -70.18 -10.41 -37.07
N PRO A 521 -69.41 -10.70 -38.13
CA PRO A 521 -69.82 -11.63 -39.18
C PRO A 521 -69.79 -13.09 -38.71
N THR A 522 -70.60 -13.94 -39.35
CA THR A 522 -70.55 -15.40 -39.22
C THR A 522 -69.16 -15.93 -39.61
N TRP A 523 -68.70 -16.99 -38.95
CA TRP A 523 -67.41 -17.66 -39.20
C TRP A 523 -67.11 -17.86 -40.69
N GLU A 524 -68.08 -18.34 -41.47
CA GLU A 524 -67.96 -18.60 -42.92
C GLU A 524 -67.62 -17.34 -43.74
N ALA A 525 -68.16 -16.18 -43.37
CA ALA A 525 -67.90 -14.92 -44.03
C ALA A 525 -66.56 -14.29 -43.60
N ALA A 526 -66.12 -14.53 -42.36
CA ALA A 526 -64.79 -14.15 -41.89
C ALA A 526 -63.70 -15.06 -42.52
N TYR A 527 -63.98 -16.35 -42.67
CA TYR A 527 -63.08 -17.36 -43.23
C TYR A 527 -62.54 -16.93 -44.60
N HIS A 528 -63.41 -16.60 -45.55
CA HIS A 528 -62.98 -16.15 -46.89
C HIS A 528 -62.20 -14.82 -46.92
N GLN A 529 -62.31 -13.98 -45.89
CA GLN A 529 -61.49 -12.76 -45.74
C GLN A 529 -60.11 -13.09 -45.14
N LEU A 530 -60.06 -14.03 -44.20
CA LEU A 530 -58.84 -14.44 -43.49
C LEU A 530 -57.98 -15.39 -44.34
N GLU A 531 -58.60 -16.24 -45.16
CA GLU A 531 -57.98 -17.22 -46.06
C GLU A 531 -56.91 -16.64 -46.99
N GLN A 532 -57.02 -15.35 -47.34
CA GLN A 532 -56.03 -14.69 -48.19
C GLN A 532 -54.76 -14.26 -47.44
N THR A 533 -54.82 -14.09 -46.11
CA THR A 533 -53.74 -13.54 -45.27
C THR A 533 -52.61 -14.55 -45.01
N VAL A 534 -51.42 -14.03 -44.70
CA VAL A 534 -50.24 -14.86 -44.37
C VAL A 534 -50.41 -15.51 -42.99
N GLU A 535 -50.85 -14.74 -41.99
CA GLU A 535 -51.05 -15.19 -40.61
C GLU A 535 -52.06 -16.35 -40.50
N PHE A 536 -53.12 -16.34 -41.31
CA PHE A 536 -54.05 -17.47 -41.39
C PHE A 536 -53.39 -18.72 -41.99
N LYS A 537 -52.55 -18.59 -43.03
CA LYS A 537 -51.85 -19.73 -43.67
C LYS A 537 -50.77 -20.33 -42.77
N GLU A 538 -50.10 -19.50 -41.98
CA GLU A 538 -49.12 -19.94 -40.98
C GLU A 538 -49.75 -20.66 -39.78
N LEU A 539 -51.06 -20.49 -39.53
CA LEU A 539 -51.80 -21.28 -38.54
C LEU A 539 -52.57 -22.45 -39.16
N ALA A 540 -53.14 -22.33 -40.36
CA ALA A 540 -53.86 -23.41 -41.04
C ALA A 540 -52.95 -24.61 -41.42
N SER A 541 -51.63 -24.42 -41.33
CA SER A 541 -50.60 -25.46 -41.47
C SER A 541 -50.16 -26.08 -40.14
N SER A 542 -50.81 -25.73 -39.03
CA SER A 542 -50.51 -26.20 -37.67
C SER A 542 -51.83 -26.55 -36.99
N ASP A 543 -52.21 -27.83 -36.93
CA ASP A 543 -53.55 -28.31 -36.54
C ASP A 543 -54.07 -27.77 -35.20
N VAL A 544 -54.68 -26.59 -35.27
CA VAL A 544 -55.25 -25.80 -34.18
C VAL A 544 -56.59 -25.28 -34.67
N SER A 545 -57.63 -25.41 -33.85
CA SER A 545 -58.97 -24.94 -34.17
C SER A 545 -59.01 -23.42 -34.37
N LEU A 546 -58.80 -22.96 -35.61
CA LEU A 546 -58.94 -21.57 -36.01
C LEU A 546 -60.34 -21.01 -35.69
N LYS A 547 -61.35 -21.88 -35.71
CA LYS A 547 -62.72 -21.60 -35.26
C LYS A 547 -62.77 -21.26 -33.77
N ASP A 548 -62.18 -22.09 -32.91
CA ASP A 548 -62.23 -21.90 -31.44
C ASP A 548 -61.49 -20.60 -31.04
N LEU A 549 -60.37 -20.28 -31.71
CA LEU A 549 -59.67 -18.99 -31.55
C LEU A 549 -60.52 -17.79 -31.98
N TYR A 550 -61.35 -17.95 -33.03
CA TYR A 550 -62.29 -16.92 -33.48
C TYR A 550 -63.48 -16.78 -32.51
N GLU A 551 -64.00 -17.89 -31.98
CA GLU A 551 -65.06 -17.87 -30.98
C GLU A 551 -64.60 -17.29 -29.62
N GLU A 552 -63.35 -17.57 -29.20
CA GLU A 552 -62.71 -16.90 -28.06
C GLU A 552 -62.58 -15.38 -28.31
N PHE A 553 -62.13 -14.97 -29.49
CA PHE A 553 -62.06 -13.56 -29.89
C PHE A 553 -63.45 -12.89 -29.90
N LEU A 554 -64.49 -13.57 -30.41
CA LEU A 554 -65.86 -13.07 -30.39
C LEU A 554 -66.36 -12.86 -28.96
N ALA A 555 -66.01 -13.78 -28.05
CA ALA A 555 -66.37 -13.75 -26.63
C ALA A 555 -65.68 -12.62 -25.87
N GLU A 556 -64.36 -12.44 -26.02
CA GLU A 556 -63.63 -11.28 -25.46
C GLU A 556 -64.19 -9.96 -26.01
N CYS A 557 -64.44 -9.87 -27.32
CA CYS A 557 -65.06 -8.69 -27.91
C CYS A 557 -66.55 -8.53 -27.52
N SER A 558 -67.13 -9.43 -26.73
CA SER A 558 -68.47 -9.29 -26.12
C SER A 558 -68.42 -9.01 -24.62
N SER A 559 -67.30 -9.32 -23.93
CA SER A 559 -67.12 -8.99 -22.50
C SER A 559 -66.71 -7.53 -22.28
N ILE A 560 -66.06 -6.90 -23.27
CA ILE A 560 -65.72 -5.47 -23.25
C ILE A 560 -66.98 -4.62 -23.54
N GLY A 561 -67.75 -4.33 -22.49
CA GLY A 561 -68.87 -3.38 -22.55
C GLY A 561 -68.43 -1.94 -22.86
N PRO A 562 -69.30 -1.09 -23.45
CA PRO A 562 -68.89 0.16 -24.09
C PRO A 562 -68.68 1.35 -23.12
N HIS A 563 -67.95 1.18 -22.01
CA HIS A 563 -67.46 2.29 -21.17
C HIS A 563 -66.22 1.96 -20.33
N VAL A 564 -65.03 2.04 -20.94
CA VAL A 564 -63.80 2.47 -20.23
C VAL A 564 -63.01 3.39 -21.15
N ASN A 565 -62.71 4.61 -20.70
CA ASN A 565 -61.69 5.44 -21.33
C ASN A 565 -60.32 4.86 -20.96
N THR A 566 -59.75 4.00 -21.82
CA THR A 566 -58.39 3.51 -21.66
C THR A 566 -57.43 4.69 -21.81
N THR A 567 -57.03 5.28 -20.69
CA THR A 567 -56.04 6.35 -20.65
C THR A 567 -54.79 5.90 -21.39
N ILE A 568 -54.35 6.67 -22.39
CA ILE A 568 -53.14 6.38 -23.14
C ILE A 568 -51.99 6.16 -22.14
N PRO A 569 -51.40 4.97 -22.03
CA PRO A 569 -50.21 4.78 -21.22
C PRO A 569 -49.11 5.60 -21.88
N LYS A 570 -48.75 6.72 -21.23
CA LYS A 570 -47.69 7.62 -21.72
C LYS A 570 -46.45 6.77 -22.00
N VAL A 571 -45.87 6.90 -23.19
CA VAL A 571 -44.65 6.19 -23.58
C VAL A 571 -43.49 6.67 -22.69
N SER A 572 -43.31 6.00 -21.55
CA SER A 572 -42.18 6.18 -20.65
C SER A 572 -40.93 5.69 -21.38
N LYS A 573 -40.13 6.62 -21.87
CA LYS A 573 -38.84 6.32 -22.51
C LYS A 573 -37.99 5.42 -21.59
N LYS A 574 -37.30 4.46 -22.20
CA LYS A 574 -36.37 3.48 -21.59
C LYS A 574 -37.03 2.29 -20.86
N ARG A 575 -37.05 1.15 -21.55
CA ARG A 575 -36.47 -0.10 -21.01
C ARG A 575 -35.20 -0.39 -21.84
N PRO A 576 -34.18 -1.08 -21.28
CA PRO A 576 -32.96 -1.40 -22.02
C PRO A 576 -33.24 -2.39 -23.15
N LEU A 577 -32.39 -2.39 -24.18
CA LEU A 577 -32.33 -3.50 -25.12
C LEU A 577 -31.86 -4.76 -24.36
N THR A 578 -32.60 -5.85 -24.49
CA THR A 578 -32.00 -7.18 -24.35
C THR A 578 -30.99 -7.36 -25.48
N PRO A 579 -29.80 -7.94 -25.23
CA PRO A 579 -28.83 -8.17 -26.29
C PRO A 579 -29.43 -9.07 -27.37
N SER A 580 -29.03 -8.84 -28.61
CA SER A 580 -29.27 -9.78 -29.71
C SER A 580 -28.64 -11.12 -29.35
N ILE A 581 -29.45 -12.19 -29.36
CA ILE A 581 -28.91 -13.54 -29.51
C ILE A 581 -28.44 -13.61 -30.96
N GLU A 582 -27.12 -13.53 -31.15
CA GLU A 582 -26.50 -13.87 -32.42
C GLU A 582 -26.67 -15.37 -32.63
N LEU A 583 -27.37 -15.73 -33.71
CA LEU A 583 -27.51 -17.11 -34.15
C LEU A 583 -26.28 -17.43 -35.02
N ASP A 584 -25.25 -18.00 -34.39
CA ASP A 584 -24.19 -18.69 -35.12
C ASP A 584 -24.81 -19.82 -35.97
N TYR A 585 -24.37 -19.90 -37.22
CA TYR A 585 -24.72 -20.90 -38.24
C TYR A 585 -23.46 -21.60 -38.74
#